data_AF-A0A511V550-F1
#
_entry.id   AF-A0A511V550-F1
#
_cell.length_a   1.000
_cell.length_b   1.000
_cell.length_c   1.000
_cell.angle_alpha   90.00
_cell.angle_beta   90.00
_cell.angle_gamma   90.00
#
_symmetry.space_group_name_H-M   'P 1'
#
loop_
_entity.id
_entity.type
_entity.pdbx_description
1 polymer ?
#
loop_
_entity_poly.entity_id
_entity_poly.type
_entity_poly.pdbx_seq_one_letter_code
_entity_poly.pdbx_strand_id
1 'polypeptide(L)'
;MQIHVTMALLVLLLGWFLSIPKGDVLLVFFSVFLVLILETVNTAIEKSVDLTVGDRCHPLAKAAKDAAAGAVLLSAILSVLVGVYVFLEPLLQFIQNGERRVIHIEERGDAVFFLVAALMFIFVVWLLVERFRPEKKEDE
;
A
#
# COMPACT_ATOMS: atom_id res chain seq x y z
N MET A 1 6.10 4.83 -7.14
CA MET A 1 6.28 4.50 -5.70
C MET A 1 6.10 5.65 -4.68
N GLN A 2 6.60 6.89 -4.87
CA GLN A 2 6.39 8.00 -3.88
C GLN A 2 4.90 8.31 -3.61
N ILE A 3 4.06 8.16 -4.63
CA ILE A 3 2.60 8.41 -4.54
C ILE A 3 1.90 7.34 -3.70
N HIS A 4 2.29 6.07 -3.79
CA HIS A 4 1.64 4.97 -3.06
C HIS A 4 1.92 5.03 -1.56
N VAL A 5 3.14 5.40 -1.17
CA VAL A 5 3.50 5.58 0.26
C VAL A 5 2.77 6.78 0.88
N THR A 6 2.66 7.88 0.12
CA THR A 6 1.94 9.08 0.58
C THR A 6 0.44 8.81 0.71
N MET A 7 -0.15 8.06 -0.24
CA MET A 7 -1.55 7.64 -0.18
C MET A 7 -1.82 6.66 0.96
N ALA A 8 -0.90 5.72 1.24
CA ALA A 8 -1.00 4.84 2.40
C ALA A 8 -1.12 5.64 3.70
N LEU A 9 -0.25 6.65 3.89
CA LEU A 9 -0.26 7.49 5.09
C LEU A 9 -1.56 8.32 5.21
N LEU A 10 -2.03 8.89 4.10
CA LEU A 10 -3.30 9.64 4.06
C LEU A 10 -4.49 8.78 4.44
N VAL A 11 -4.55 7.55 3.93
CA VAL A 11 -5.63 6.60 4.19
C VAL A 11 -5.67 6.18 5.68
N LEU A 12 -4.51 6.07 6.33
CA LEU A 12 -4.43 5.80 7.77
C LEU A 12 -4.90 6.97 8.63
N LEU A 13 -4.52 8.20 8.25
CA LEU A 13 -5.00 9.41 8.91
C LEU A 13 -6.51 9.58 8.72
N LEU A 14 -7.04 9.23 7.55
CA LEU A 14 -8.48 9.23 7.27
C LEU A 14 -9.23 8.18 8.11
N GLY A 15 -8.71 6.95 8.17
CA GLY A 15 -9.30 5.87 8.98
C GLY A 15 -9.35 6.20 10.47
N TRP A 16 -8.30 6.84 10.99
CA TRP A 16 -8.28 7.39 12.34
C TRP A 16 -9.34 8.49 12.51
N PHE A 17 -9.43 9.43 11.57
CA PHE A 17 -10.37 10.55 11.66
C PHE A 17 -11.84 10.09 11.65
N LEU A 18 -12.17 9.08 10.84
CA LEU A 18 -13.53 8.57 10.69
C LEU A 18 -13.95 7.49 11.72
N SER A 19 -13.07 7.09 12.65
CA SER A 19 -13.37 6.07 13.68
C SER A 19 -13.89 4.74 13.08
N ILE A 20 -13.22 4.29 12.01
CA ILE A 20 -13.59 3.09 11.25
C ILE A 20 -13.32 1.81 12.07
N PRO A 21 -14.16 0.75 11.96
CA PRO A 21 -13.95 -0.51 12.65
C PRO A 21 -12.56 -1.11 12.36
N LYS A 22 -11.94 -1.74 13.37
CA LYS A 22 -10.60 -2.34 13.27
C LYS A 22 -10.45 -3.30 12.08
N GLY A 23 -11.48 -4.11 11.80
CA GLY A 23 -11.48 -5.05 10.68
C GLY A 23 -11.39 -4.37 9.33
N ASP A 24 -12.13 -3.27 9.14
CA ASP A 24 -12.14 -2.50 7.91
C ASP A 24 -10.81 -1.74 7.72
N VAL A 25 -10.23 -1.23 8.81
CA VAL A 25 -8.89 -0.64 8.75
C VAL A 25 -7.85 -1.69 8.38
N LEU A 26 -7.92 -2.92 8.92
CA LEU A 26 -7.04 -4.02 8.54
C LEU A 26 -7.18 -4.40 7.05
N LEU A 27 -8.40 -4.39 6.52
CA LEU A 27 -8.69 -4.65 5.11
C LEU A 27 -8.01 -3.61 4.21
N VAL A 28 -8.10 -2.34 4.59
CA VAL A 28 -7.45 -1.22 3.90
C VAL A 28 -5.93 -1.33 3.98
N PHE A 29 -5.38 -1.67 5.16
CA PHE A 29 -3.96 -1.94 5.33
C PHE A 29 -3.49 -3.04 4.39
N PHE A 30 -4.20 -4.17 4.36
CA PHE A 30 -3.89 -5.30 3.50
C PHE A 30 -3.89 -4.91 2.02
N SER A 31 -4.90 -4.17 1.57
CA SER A 31 -5.00 -3.78 0.16
C SER A 31 -3.86 -2.85 -0.28
N VAL A 32 -3.49 -1.89 0.57
CA VAL A 32 -2.35 -0.99 0.30
C VAL A 32 -1.03 -1.74 0.30
N PHE A 33 -0.84 -2.66 1.27
CA PHE A 33 0.40 -3.42 1.36
C PHE A 33 0.56 -4.39 0.18
N LEU A 34 -0.53 -4.97 -0.30
CA LEU A 34 -0.51 -5.81 -1.49
C LEU A 34 -0.03 -5.04 -2.73
N VAL A 35 -0.46 -3.79 -2.92
CA VAL A 35 0.03 -2.93 -4.02
C VAL A 35 1.54 -2.72 -3.90
N LEU A 36 2.06 -2.43 -2.70
CA LEU A 36 3.49 -2.22 -2.48
C LEU A 36 4.31 -3.49 -2.72
N ILE A 37 3.80 -4.65 -2.31
CA ILE A 37 4.42 -5.95 -2.59
C ILE A 37 4.51 -6.16 -4.09
N LEU A 38 3.39 -5.99 -4.82
CA LEU A 38 3.39 -6.24 -6.26
C LEU A 38 4.23 -5.23 -7.05
N GLU A 39 4.29 -3.96 -6.65
CA GLU A 39 5.20 -2.97 -7.23
C GLU A 39 6.68 -3.38 -7.05
N THR A 40 7.01 -3.90 -5.86
CA THR A 40 8.37 -4.39 -5.55
C THR A 40 8.71 -5.63 -6.38
N VAL A 41 7.75 -6.57 -6.49
CA VAL A 41 7.89 -7.75 -7.35
C VAL A 41 8.01 -7.36 -8.82
N ASN A 42 7.23 -6.37 -9.30
CA ASN A 42 7.34 -5.86 -10.67
C ASN A 42 8.75 -5.31 -10.94
N THR A 43 9.28 -4.49 -10.02
CA THR A 43 10.65 -3.97 -10.12
C THR A 43 11.68 -5.10 -10.12
N ALA A 44 11.49 -6.14 -9.30
CA ALA A 44 12.40 -7.29 -9.26
C ALA A 44 12.37 -8.09 -10.57
N ILE A 45 11.18 -8.28 -11.16
CA ILE A 45 11.00 -8.94 -12.45
C ILE A 45 11.65 -8.10 -13.57
N GLU A 46 11.40 -6.78 -13.60
CA GLU A 46 12.03 -5.88 -14.57
C GLU A 46 13.56 -6.00 -14.54
N LYS A 47 14.17 -5.87 -13.36
CA LYS A 47 15.62 -6.01 -13.18
C LYS A 47 16.14 -7.39 -13.56
N SER A 48 15.41 -8.46 -13.23
CA SER A 48 15.82 -9.83 -13.56
C SER A 48 15.77 -10.08 -15.07
N VAL A 49 14.75 -9.56 -15.74
CA VAL A 49 14.60 -9.64 -17.19
C VAL A 49 15.69 -8.80 -17.88
N ASP A 50 15.94 -7.59 -17.41
CA ASP A 50 16.99 -6.70 -17.94
C ASP A 50 18.38 -7.32 -17.79
N LEU A 51 18.66 -7.96 -16.65
CA LEU A 51 19.92 -8.67 -16.43
C LEU A 51 20.09 -9.86 -17.40
N THR A 52 19.00 -10.58 -17.69
CA THR A 52 19.05 -11.80 -18.51
C THR A 52 19.15 -11.50 -20.00
N VAL A 53 18.38 -10.53 -20.48
CA VAL A 53 18.23 -10.26 -21.92
C VAL A 53 19.11 -9.08 -22.37
N GLY A 54 19.50 -8.19 -21.45
CA GLY A 54 20.24 -6.96 -21.75
C GLY A 54 19.41 -6.04 -22.64
N ASP A 55 20.07 -5.37 -23.59
CA ASP A 55 19.41 -4.47 -24.56
C ASP A 55 18.63 -5.21 -25.67
N ARG A 56 18.57 -6.56 -25.64
CA ARG A 56 17.85 -7.34 -26.65
C ARG A 56 16.37 -7.41 -26.30
N CYS A 57 15.51 -7.09 -27.26
CA CYS A 57 14.06 -7.28 -27.10
C CYS A 57 13.69 -8.73 -27.43
N HIS A 58 13.29 -9.51 -26.41
CA HIS A 58 12.74 -10.86 -26.58
C HIS A 58 11.21 -10.86 -26.37
N PRO A 59 10.40 -11.54 -27.21
CA PRO A 59 8.95 -11.57 -27.04
C PRO A 59 8.49 -12.07 -25.66
N LEU A 60 9.15 -13.09 -25.12
CA LEU A 60 8.87 -13.59 -23.76
C LEU A 60 9.24 -12.60 -22.66
N ALA A 61 10.29 -11.80 -22.85
CA ALA A 61 10.70 -10.78 -21.90
C ALA A 61 9.64 -9.67 -21.79
N LYS A 62 9.08 -9.27 -22.95
CA LYS A 62 7.95 -8.35 -23.01
C LYS A 62 6.73 -8.94 -22.30
N ALA A 63 6.37 -10.19 -22.60
CA ALA A 63 5.23 -10.85 -21.95
C ALA A 63 5.37 -10.95 -20.43
N ALA A 64 6.58 -11.22 -19.92
CA ALA A 64 6.85 -11.27 -18.48
C ALA A 64 6.69 -9.90 -17.81
N LYS A 65 7.22 -8.83 -18.43
CA LYS A 65 7.06 -7.45 -17.94
C LYS A 65 5.59 -7.00 -18.00
N ASP A 66 4.89 -7.29 -19.09
CA ASP A 66 3.47 -6.96 -19.26
C ASP A 66 2.61 -7.67 -18.20
N ALA A 67 2.90 -8.94 -17.89
CA ALA A 67 2.21 -9.69 -16.85
C ALA A 67 2.47 -9.13 -15.44
N ALA A 68 3.70 -8.72 -15.15
CA ALA A 68 4.07 -8.11 -13.87
C ALA A 68 3.37 -6.75 -13.67
N ALA A 69 3.36 -5.90 -14.70
CA ALA A 69 2.62 -4.64 -14.68
C ALA A 69 1.09 -4.87 -14.55
N GLY A 70 0.57 -5.91 -15.20
CA GLY A 70 -0.82 -6.33 -15.05
C GLY A 70 -1.19 -6.72 -13.63
N ALA A 71 -0.30 -7.41 -12.91
CA ALA A 71 -0.50 -7.76 -11.51
C ALA A 71 -0.57 -6.51 -10.60
N VAL A 72 0.31 -5.54 -10.82
CA VAL A 72 0.27 -4.25 -10.12
C VAL A 72 -1.07 -3.55 -10.36
N LEU A 73 -1.52 -3.47 -11.62
CA LEU A 73 -2.81 -2.86 -11.97
C LEU A 73 -3.99 -3.52 -11.26
N LEU A 74 -4.04 -4.85 -11.22
CA LEU A 74 -5.09 -5.59 -10.51
C LEU A 74 -5.11 -5.29 -9.01
N SER A 75 -3.94 -5.22 -8.37
CA SER A 75 -3.87 -4.84 -6.95
C SER A 75 -4.30 -3.39 -6.69
N ALA A 76 -3.99 -2.47 -7.61
CA ALA A 76 -4.42 -1.08 -7.50
C ALA A 76 -5.95 -0.97 -7.57
N ILE A 77 -6.58 -1.69 -8.52
CA ILE A 77 -8.05 -1.77 -8.63
C ILE A 77 -8.65 -2.34 -7.33
N LEU A 78 -8.09 -3.43 -6.80
CA LEU A 78 -8.54 -3.99 -5.52
C LEU A 78 -8.46 -2.96 -4.39
N SER A 79 -7.36 -2.21 -4.30
CA SER A 79 -7.20 -1.17 -3.27
C SER A 79 -8.24 -0.05 -3.40
N VAL A 80 -8.63 0.34 -4.61
CA VAL A 80 -9.71 1.31 -4.82
C VAL A 80 -11.05 0.73 -4.36
N LEU A 81 -11.35 -0.52 -4.72
CA LEU A 81 -12.60 -1.19 -4.33
C LEU A 81 -12.73 -1.32 -2.81
N VAL A 82 -11.66 -1.73 -2.14
CA VAL A 82 -11.59 -1.79 -0.67
C VAL A 82 -11.79 -0.41 -0.05
N GLY A 83 -11.15 0.63 -0.61
CA GLY A 83 -11.34 2.00 -0.15
C GLY A 83 -12.79 2.47 -0.30
N VAL A 84 -13.43 2.22 -1.44
CA VAL A 84 -14.85 2.55 -1.62
C VAL A 84 -15.71 1.79 -0.62
N TYR A 85 -15.50 0.49 -0.45
CA TYR A 85 -16.27 -0.32 0.50
C TYR A 85 -16.17 0.20 1.94
N VAL A 86 -14.97 0.52 2.41
CA VAL A 86 -14.71 0.93 3.80
C VAL A 86 -15.08 2.39 4.06
N PHE A 87 -14.85 3.30 3.11
CA PHE A 87 -15.01 4.73 3.34
C PHE A 87 -16.36 5.30 2.86
N LEU A 88 -17.10 4.65 1.95
CA LEU A 88 -18.29 5.25 1.32
C LEU A 88 -19.40 5.56 2.33
N GLU A 89 -19.83 4.59 3.13
CA GLU A 89 -20.89 4.80 4.12
C GLU A 89 -20.49 5.80 5.22
N PRO A 90 -19.32 5.66 5.89
CA PRO A 90 -18.89 6.63 6.89
C PRO A 90 -18.76 8.06 6.33
N LEU A 91 -18.29 8.21 5.09
CA LEU A 91 -18.13 9.51 4.45
C LEU A 91 -19.48 10.16 4.13
N LEU A 92 -20.43 9.40 3.58
CA LEU A 92 -21.78 9.90 3.28
C LEU A 92 -22.51 10.33 4.56
N GLN A 93 -22.43 9.54 5.62
CA GLN A 93 -23.03 9.87 6.91
C GLN A 93 -22.42 11.14 7.52
N PHE A 94 -21.09 11.29 7.45
CA PHE A 94 -20.41 12.50 7.91
C PHE A 94 -20.85 13.75 7.14
N ILE A 95 -20.98 13.66 5.80
CA ILE A 95 -21.43 14.78 4.95
C ILE A 95 -22.89 15.16 5.25
N GLN A 96 -23.77 14.17 5.45
CA GLN A 96 -25.20 14.41 5.64
C GLN A 96 -25.54 14.93 7.04
N ASN A 97 -24.93 14.36 8.08
CA ASN A 97 -25.38 14.57 9.46
C ASN A 97 -24.42 15.47 10.25
N GLY A 98 -23.19 15.69 9.81
CA GLY A 98 -22.15 16.42 10.56
C GLY A 98 -21.72 15.75 11.87
N GLU A 99 -22.39 14.67 12.28
CA GLU A 99 -22.10 13.91 13.48
C GLU A 99 -21.08 12.81 13.19
N ARG A 100 -20.00 12.79 13.98
CA ARG A 100 -19.07 11.66 14.03
C ARG A 100 -19.76 10.52 14.77
N ARG A 101 -20.21 9.48 14.06
CA ARG A 101 -20.61 8.23 14.72
C ARG A 101 -19.36 7.54 15.26
N VAL A 102 -19.17 7.60 16.58
CA VAL A 102 -18.27 6.71 17.29
C VAL A 102 -18.95 5.34 17.32
N ILE A 103 -18.57 4.44 16.42
CA ILE A 103 -18.98 3.03 16.51
C ILE A 103 -18.37 2.53 17.82
N HIS A 104 -19.19 2.09 18.78
CA HIS A 104 -18.70 1.50 20.03
C HIS A 104 -17.81 0.30 19.70
N ILE A 105 -16.51 0.50 19.87
CA ILE A 105 -15.46 -0.45 19.56
C ILE A 105 -15.52 -1.58 20.60
N GLU A 106 -15.58 -2.83 20.15
CA GLU A 106 -15.29 -3.95 21.03
C GLU A 106 -13.83 -3.83 21.50
N GLU A 107 -13.64 -3.54 22.79
CA GLU A 107 -12.41 -2.98 23.40
C GLU A 107 -11.17 -3.89 23.31
N ARG A 108 -11.31 -5.10 22.80
CA ARG A 108 -10.26 -6.11 22.83
C ARG A 108 -9.39 -6.04 21.57
N GLY A 109 -8.50 -5.05 21.49
CA GLY A 109 -7.47 -5.03 20.42
C GLY A 109 -6.75 -3.71 20.13
N ASP A 110 -6.98 -2.64 20.88
CA ASP A 110 -6.43 -1.31 20.56
C ASP A 110 -4.90 -1.28 20.59
N ALA A 111 -4.28 -1.93 21.58
CA ALA A 111 -2.83 -2.01 21.68
C ALA A 111 -2.20 -2.77 20.49
N VAL A 112 -2.85 -3.85 20.03
CA VAL A 112 -2.40 -4.62 18.86
C VAL A 112 -2.52 -3.78 17.60
N PHE A 113 -3.61 -3.03 17.46
CA PHE A 113 -3.82 -2.09 16.36
C PHE A 113 -2.72 -1.01 16.31
N PHE A 114 -2.45 -0.32 17.43
CA PHE A 114 -1.40 0.68 17.50
C PHE A 114 -0.01 0.10 17.27
N LEU A 115 0.25 -1.12 17.77
CA LEU A 115 1.50 -1.83 17.52
C LEU A 115 1.69 -2.16 16.04
N VAL A 116 0.67 -2.71 15.38
CA VAL A 116 0.72 -3.02 13.94
C VAL A 116 0.91 -1.74 13.13
N ALA A 117 0.18 -0.66 13.45
CA ALA A 117 0.34 0.63 12.79
C ALA A 117 1.75 1.22 12.99
N ALA A 118 2.33 1.10 14.19
CA ALA A 118 3.69 1.56 14.49
C ALA A 118 4.76 0.74 13.75
N LEU A 119 4.66 -0.59 13.77
CA LEU A 119 5.55 -1.47 13.01
C LEU A 119 5.50 -1.18 11.51
N MET A 120 4.31 -0.88 11.00
CA MET A 120 4.09 -0.48 9.61
C MET A 120 4.70 0.88 9.30
N PHE A 121 4.51 1.87 10.17
CA PHE A 121 5.16 3.17 10.02
C PHE A 121 6.69 3.03 9.98
N ILE A 122 7.26 2.22 10.88
CA ILE A 122 8.69 1.90 10.90
C ILE A 122 9.12 1.21 9.60
N PHE A 123 8.38 0.21 9.13
CA PHE A 123 8.70 -0.50 7.89
C PHE A 123 8.65 0.43 6.67
N VAL A 124 7.65 1.30 6.59
CA VAL A 124 7.52 2.28 5.51
C VAL A 124 8.66 3.29 5.55
N VAL A 125 8.98 3.83 6.73
CA VAL A 125 10.12 4.76 6.90
C VAL A 125 11.43 4.06 6.54
N TRP A 126 11.63 2.82 7.00
CA TRP A 126 12.79 2.02 6.65
C TRP A 126 12.89 1.79 5.14
N LEU A 127 11.80 1.43 4.47
CA LEU A 127 11.77 1.21 3.02
C LEU A 127 12.07 2.51 2.26
N LEU A 128 11.55 3.65 2.72
CA LEU A 128 11.89 4.96 2.16
C LEU A 128 13.37 5.27 2.35
N VAL A 129 13.91 5.09 3.56
CA VAL A 129 15.33 5.35 3.86
C VAL A 129 16.25 4.46 3.02
N GLU A 130 15.94 3.17 2.91
CA GLU A 130 16.75 2.23 2.14
C GLU A 130 16.67 2.52 0.64
N ARG A 131 15.51 2.93 0.13
CA ARG A 131 15.35 3.32 -1.29
C ARG A 131 16.10 4.59 -1.64
N PHE A 132 16.23 5.55 -0.71
CA PHE A 132 17.00 6.79 -0.89
C PHE A 132 18.42 6.70 -0.37
N ARG A 133 18.85 5.53 0.11
CA ARG A 133 20.24 5.30 0.48
C ARG A 133 21.09 5.46 -0.78
N PRO A 134 21.96 6.47 -0.87
CA PRO A 134 22.88 6.54 -1.99
C PRO A 134 23.71 5.26 -1.96
N GLU A 135 23.80 4.58 -3.11
CA GLU A 135 24.77 3.51 -3.27
C GLU A 135 26.11 4.08 -2.82
N LYS A 136 26.70 3.49 -1.78
CA LYS A 136 28.10 3.77 -1.49
C LYS A 136 28.82 3.38 -2.77
N LYS A 137 29.37 4.36 -3.48
CA LYS A 137 30.46 4.09 -4.41
C LYS A 137 31.50 3.39 -3.56
N GLU A 138 31.70 2.11 -3.79
CA GLU A 138 32.91 1.42 -3.40
C GLU A 138 34.02 2.08 -4.25
N ASP A 139 34.47 3.24 -3.79
CA ASP A 139 35.79 3.75 -4.14
C ASP A 139 36.77 2.93 -3.30
N GLU A 140 37.26 1.82 -3.88
CA GLU A 140 38.63 1.26 -3.82
C GLU A 140 38.70 -0.19 -4.35
#